data_AF-A0A417R6A3-F1
#
_entry.id   AF-A0A417R6A3-F1
#
_cell.length_a   1.000
_cell.length_b   1.000
_cell.length_c   1.000
_cell.angle_alpha   90.00
_cell.angle_beta   90.00
_cell.angle_gamma   90.00
#
_symmetry.space_group_name_H-M   'P 1'
#
loop_
_entity.id
_entity.type
_entity.pdbx_description
1 polymer ?
#
loop_
_entity_poly.entity_id
_entity_poly.type
_entity_poly.pdbx_seq_one_letter_code
_entity_poly.pdbx_strand_id
1 'polypeptide(L)'
;MKITCNIIEDLLPLYVDDMVSEDSRQLVEEHLKTCPACRKMQEEMMRENRLTATAKGNNLTQTNKTEAEPLRKIRRKIRKKRIASVLLAVILVVAAGGIGHYWYYDKENYISWDEADISVKDGKVYSTVNPLGRMRSILSVDQKNMFYMLSETMWTRKEYPSDPNTENELWNLQDFQEAYERGADESTDETSFPTGIEHVYYVDPENVKETFALWDYQDEPEKAQQKEEELAAKCHLIWSADE
;
A
#
# COMPACT_ATOMS: atom_id res chain seq x y z
N MET A 1 35.03 11.33 32.66
CA MET A 1 35.82 11.45 31.41
C MET A 1 35.86 12.92 31.06
N LYS A 2 37.04 13.55 30.90
CA LYS A 2 37.08 14.98 30.55
C LYS A 2 36.80 15.12 29.06
N ILE A 3 35.66 15.72 28.70
CA ILE A 3 35.34 16.02 27.31
C ILE A 3 36.33 17.07 26.78
N THR A 4 36.85 16.83 25.58
CA THR A 4 37.82 17.70 24.92
C THR A 4 37.15 18.95 24.35
N CYS A 5 37.89 20.05 24.24
CA CYS A 5 37.37 21.28 23.65
C CYS A 5 36.82 21.03 22.23
N ASN A 6 37.50 20.23 21.40
CA ASN A 6 37.06 19.93 20.02
C ASN A 6 35.63 19.40 19.94
N ILE A 7 35.26 18.45 20.83
CA ILE A 7 33.89 17.91 20.87
C ILE A 7 32.88 19.01 21.23
N ILE A 8 33.27 19.92 22.12
CA ILE A 8 32.43 21.05 22.54
C ILE A 8 32.33 22.10 21.44
N GLU A 9 33.40 22.36 20.71
CA GLU A 9 33.44 23.25 19.56
C GLU A 9 32.51 22.75 18.44
N ASP A 10 32.49 21.45 18.16
CA ASP A 10 31.58 20.83 17.19
C ASP A 10 30.11 20.92 17.62
N LEU A 11 29.85 20.76 18.93
CA LEU A 11 28.50 20.82 19.49
C LEU A 11 28.00 22.24 19.76
N LEU A 12 28.90 23.24 19.84
CA LEU A 12 28.59 24.61 20.23
C LEU A 12 27.56 25.29 19.32
N PRO A 13 27.66 25.20 17.98
CA PRO A 13 26.68 25.78 17.08
C PRO A 13 25.29 25.19 17.32
N LEU A 14 25.21 23.86 17.43
CA LEU A 14 23.97 23.14 17.71
C LEU A 14 23.42 23.47 19.10
N TYR A 15 24.29 23.64 20.10
CA TYR A 15 23.91 24.02 21.46
C TYR A 15 23.38 25.46 21.53
N VAL A 16 24.02 26.40 20.84
CA VAL A 16 23.55 27.80 20.71
C VAL A 16 22.17 27.83 20.01
N ASP A 17 21.96 26.97 19.02
CA ASP A 17 20.68 26.79 18.33
C ASP A 17 19.67 25.90 19.07
N ASP A 18 20.04 25.33 20.22
CA ASP A 18 19.24 24.40 21.03
C ASP A 18 18.79 23.13 20.31
N MET A 19 19.63 22.65 19.40
CA MET A 19 19.43 21.45 18.59
C MET A 19 20.14 20.22 19.17
N VAL A 20 20.75 20.34 20.35
CA VAL A 20 21.33 19.22 21.09
C VAL A 20 20.28 18.56 21.99
N SER A 21 20.39 17.24 22.18
CA SER A 21 19.65 16.49 23.20
C SER A 21 19.96 17.02 24.60
N GLU A 22 19.10 16.72 25.59
CA GLU A 22 19.33 17.17 26.97
C GLU A 22 20.63 16.60 27.56
N ASP A 23 20.97 15.35 27.25
CA ASP A 23 22.24 14.74 27.66
C ASP A 23 23.44 15.53 27.10
N SER A 24 23.43 15.81 25.80
CA SER A 24 24.48 16.60 25.15
C SER A 24 24.50 18.05 25.66
N ARG A 25 23.35 18.61 26.04
CA ARG A 25 23.25 19.94 26.64
C ARG A 25 23.96 20.00 27.98
N GLN A 26 23.69 19.03 28.85
CA GLN A 26 24.31 18.96 30.18
C GLN A 26 25.83 18.84 30.07
N LEU A 27 26.33 18.07 29.11
CA LEU A 27 27.76 17.93 28.84
C LEU A 27 28.41 19.25 28.38
N VAL A 28 27.76 20.00 27.49
CA VAL A 28 28.25 21.30 27.04
C VAL A 28 28.23 22.33 28.18
N GLU A 29 27.16 22.38 28.97
CA GLU A 29 27.04 23.26 30.14
C GLU A 29 28.11 22.99 31.21
N GLU A 30 28.41 21.72 31.47
CA GLU A 30 29.45 21.33 32.42
C GLU A 30 30.84 21.77 31.95
N HIS A 31 31.15 21.58 30.66
CA HIS A 31 32.43 22.01 30.09
C HIS A 31 32.58 23.53 30.11
N LEU A 32 31.55 24.28 29.71
CA LEU A 32 31.56 25.75 29.67
C LEU A 32 31.82 26.39 31.05
N LYS A 33 31.44 25.74 32.15
CA LYS A 33 31.77 26.19 33.52
C LYS A 33 33.27 26.20 33.78
N THR A 34 34.00 25.25 33.18
CA THR A 34 35.43 25.01 33.44
C THR A 34 36.37 25.55 32.36
N CYS A 35 35.88 25.80 31.13
CA CYS A 35 36.70 26.22 29.99
C CYS A 35 36.37 27.65 29.51
N PRO A 36 37.24 28.64 29.76
CA PRO A 36 37.04 30.02 29.31
C PRO A 36 37.09 30.19 27.79
N ALA A 37 37.88 29.38 27.08
CA ALA A 37 38.02 29.45 25.63
C ALA A 37 36.71 29.10 24.92
N CYS A 38 36.12 27.95 25.27
CA CYS A 38 34.83 27.54 24.73
C CYS A 38 33.70 28.51 25.12
N ARG A 39 33.78 29.14 26.31
CA ARG A 39 32.82 30.18 26.73
C ARG A 39 32.90 31.42 25.85
N LYS A 40 34.12 31.90 25.55
CA LYS A 40 34.31 33.04 24.65
C LYS A 40 33.76 32.73 23.26
N MET A 41 34.01 31.53 22.74
CA MET A 41 33.51 31.11 21.43
C MET A 41 31.98 31.01 21.39
N GLN A 42 31.36 30.51 22.47
CA GLN A 42 29.90 30.49 22.63
C GLN A 42 29.31 31.91 22.56
N GLU A 43 29.94 32.87 23.26
CA GLU A 43 29.50 34.27 23.28
C GLU A 43 29.64 34.94 21.91
N GLU A 44 30.71 34.64 21.17
CA GLU A 44 30.94 35.11 19.80
C GLU A 44 29.86 34.58 18.84
N MET A 45 29.59 33.28 18.85
CA MET A 45 28.51 32.67 18.06
C MET A 45 27.13 33.24 18.40
N MET A 46 26.84 33.50 19.68
CA MET A 46 25.60 34.16 20.09
C MET A 46 25.50 35.61 19.59
N ARG A 47 26.63 36.31 19.44
CA ARG A 47 26.68 37.68 18.90
C ARG A 47 26.44 37.68 17.40
N GLU A 48 27.05 36.76 16.65
CA GLU A 48 26.85 36.63 15.20
C GLU A 48 25.40 36.26 14.85
N ASN A 49 24.79 35.33 15.61
CA ASN A 49 23.38 34.96 15.44
C ASN A 49 22.40 36.12 15.74
N ARG A 50 22.82 37.13 16.49
CA ARG A 50 22.05 38.36 16.70
C ARG A 50 22.15 39.30 15.51
N LEU A 51 23.35 39.43 14.92
CA LEU A 51 23.61 40.31 13.78
C LEU A 51 22.87 39.85 12.51
N THR A 52 22.80 38.54 12.27
CA THR A 52 22.05 37.97 11.15
C THR A 52 20.53 38.10 11.31
N ALA A 53 20.03 38.16 12.56
CA ALA A 53 18.62 38.41 12.85
C ALA A 53 18.23 39.90 12.69
N THR A 54 19.15 40.84 12.92
CA THR A 54 18.93 42.29 12.76
C THR A 54 19.02 42.79 11.31
N ALA A 55 19.66 42.05 10.40
CA ALA A 55 19.74 42.43 8.98
C ALA A 55 18.39 42.40 8.22
N LYS A 56 17.30 41.91 8.85
CA LYS A 56 15.93 41.95 8.32
C LYS A 56 14.98 42.92 9.02
N GLY A 57 15.47 43.77 9.93
CA GLY A 57 14.62 44.69 10.70
C GLY A 57 15.36 45.96 11.11
N ASN A 58 15.11 47.01 10.34
CA ASN A 58 15.36 48.43 10.56
C ASN A 58 15.14 48.93 12.02
N ASN A 59 16.10 49.75 12.48
CA ASN A 59 16.08 50.76 13.56
C ASN A 59 15.49 50.38 14.95
N LEU A 60 16.36 50.25 15.96
CA LEU A 60 16.43 51.13 17.15
C LEU A 60 17.37 50.54 18.24
N THR A 61 18.26 51.42 18.70
CA THR A 61 18.94 51.52 20.00
C THR A 61 18.75 50.41 21.05
N GLN A 62 19.88 49.78 21.37
CA GLN A 62 20.43 49.62 22.72
C GLN A 62 19.40 49.62 23.87
N THR A 63 18.86 48.45 24.23
CA THR A 63 18.41 48.18 25.61
C THR A 63 18.35 46.67 25.89
N ASN A 64 18.97 46.29 27.01
CA ASN A 64 18.59 45.22 27.92
C ASN A 64 18.73 43.75 27.49
N LYS A 65 19.78 43.12 28.06
CA LYS A 65 20.09 41.68 28.07
C LYS A 65 19.00 40.78 28.73
N THR A 66 17.87 41.33 29.18
CA THR A 66 16.83 40.60 29.94
C THR A 66 15.58 40.23 29.13
N GLU A 67 15.42 40.70 27.89
CA GLU A 67 14.21 40.39 27.06
C GLU A 67 14.45 39.31 25.98
N ALA A 68 15.64 38.72 25.92
CA ALA A 68 16.01 37.77 24.87
C ALA A 68 15.49 36.33 25.10
N GLU A 69 15.21 35.94 26.34
CA GLU A 69 14.69 34.60 26.67
C GLU A 69 13.27 34.31 26.13
N PRO A 70 12.27 35.20 26.29
CA PRO A 70 10.92 34.93 25.78
C PRO A 70 10.91 34.81 24.25
N LEU A 71 11.66 35.66 23.55
CA LEU A 71 11.79 35.60 22.09
C LEU A 71 12.44 34.29 21.61
N ARG A 72 13.38 33.72 22.38
CA ARG A 72 14.03 32.45 22.06
C ARG A 72 13.07 31.27 22.17
N LYS A 73 12.24 31.21 23.23
CA LYS A 73 11.20 30.18 23.40
C LYS A 73 10.13 30.26 22.29
N ILE A 74 9.77 31.48 21.87
CA ILE A 74 8.84 31.72 20.76
C ILE A 74 9.44 31.21 19.43
N ARG A 75 10.69 31.57 19.12
CA ARG A 75 11.38 31.12 17.91
C ARG A 75 11.50 29.59 17.83
N ARG A 76 11.77 28.91 18.95
CA ARG A 76 11.79 27.42 19.01
C ARG A 76 10.41 26.82 18.76
N LYS A 77 9.36 27.35 19.38
CA LYS A 77 7.98 26.89 19.11
C LYS A 77 7.60 27.09 17.63
N ILE A 78 7.97 28.22 17.04
CA ILE A 78 7.71 28.49 15.61
C ILE A 78 8.51 27.54 14.71
N ARG A 79 9.80 27.30 14.99
CA ARG A 79 10.62 26.35 14.21
C ARG A 79 10.12 24.91 14.34
N LYS A 80 9.77 24.45 15.54
CA LYS A 80 9.16 23.12 15.75
C LYS A 80 7.83 22.97 15.00
N LYS A 81 6.97 24.00 15.03
CA LYS A 81 5.72 24.03 14.24
C LYS A 81 5.99 24.01 12.74
N ARG A 82 7.02 24.73 12.26
CA ARG A 82 7.45 24.69 10.85
C ARG A 82 7.95 23.31 10.42
N ILE A 83 8.80 22.68 11.22
CA ILE A 83 9.30 21.33 10.93
C ILE A 83 8.12 20.35 10.90
N ALA A 84 7.23 20.40 11.89
CA ALA A 84 6.02 19.58 11.92
C ALA A 84 5.13 19.83 10.69
N SER A 85 4.95 21.08 10.25
CA SER A 85 4.17 21.38 9.05
C SER A 85 4.82 20.86 7.77
N VAL A 86 6.15 20.91 7.67
CA VAL A 86 6.89 20.39 6.50
C VAL A 86 6.78 18.86 6.48
N LEU A 87 6.96 18.19 7.61
CA LEU A 87 6.81 16.74 7.70
C LEU A 87 5.39 16.30 7.34
N LEU A 88 4.37 17.02 7.84
CA LEU A 88 2.98 16.76 7.49
C LEU A 88 2.75 16.92 5.99
N ALA A 89 3.29 17.97 5.37
CA ALA A 89 3.16 18.18 3.92
C ALA A 89 3.82 17.04 3.12
N VAL A 90 5.00 16.56 3.53
CA VAL A 90 5.66 15.42 2.88
C VAL A 90 4.82 14.16 2.98
N ILE A 91 4.29 13.86 4.17
CA ILE A 91 3.41 12.68 4.37
C ILE A 91 2.19 12.76 3.46
N LEU A 92 1.55 13.92 3.36
CA LEU A 92 0.38 14.10 2.49
C LEU A 92 0.72 13.89 1.01
N VAL A 93 1.88 14.38 0.54
CA VAL A 93 2.35 14.17 -0.84
C VAL A 93 2.61 12.69 -1.11
N VAL A 94 3.29 11.99 -0.20
CA VAL A 94 3.55 10.55 -0.33
C VAL A 94 2.24 9.76 -0.31
N ALA A 95 1.31 10.08 0.59
CA ALA A 95 0.00 9.44 0.65
C ALA A 95 -0.81 9.66 -0.63
N ALA A 96 -0.87 10.91 -1.14
CA ALA A 96 -1.56 11.22 -2.39
C ALA A 96 -0.92 10.50 -3.59
N GLY A 97 0.42 10.44 -3.64
CA GLY A 97 1.16 9.69 -4.66
C GLY A 97 0.89 8.19 -4.60
N GLY A 98 0.87 7.60 -3.41
CA GLY A 98 0.55 6.17 -3.21
C GLY A 98 -0.90 5.84 -3.57
N ILE A 99 -1.86 6.68 -3.15
CA ILE A 99 -3.27 6.52 -3.53
C ILE A 99 -3.43 6.65 -5.05
N GLY A 100 -2.80 7.65 -5.66
CA GLY A 100 -2.81 7.84 -7.10
C GLY A 100 -2.20 6.66 -7.85
N HIS A 101 -1.07 6.14 -7.39
CA HIS A 101 -0.44 4.95 -7.95
C HIS A 101 -1.35 3.74 -7.87
N TYR A 102 -1.91 3.46 -6.69
CA TYR A 102 -2.84 2.34 -6.50
C TYR A 102 -4.05 2.46 -7.43
N TRP A 103 -4.72 3.61 -7.47
CA TRP A 103 -5.88 3.81 -8.33
C TRP A 103 -5.56 3.74 -9.82
N TYR A 104 -4.37 4.17 -10.21
CA TYR A 104 -3.96 4.20 -11.61
C TYR A 104 -3.42 2.85 -12.10
N TYR A 105 -2.65 2.12 -11.29
CA TYR A 105 -1.99 0.88 -11.73
C TYR A 105 -2.57 -0.38 -11.10
N ASP A 106 -2.82 -0.37 -9.80
CA ASP A 106 -3.04 -1.60 -9.03
C ASP A 106 -4.52 -1.92 -8.80
N LYS A 107 -5.41 -0.93 -8.97
CA LYS A 107 -6.83 -1.10 -8.77
C LYS A 107 -7.37 -2.12 -9.78
N GLU A 108 -7.76 -3.26 -9.23
CA GLU A 108 -8.41 -4.34 -9.93
C GLU A 108 -9.89 -4.02 -10.12
N ASN A 109 -10.36 -4.04 -11.38
CA ASN A 109 -11.77 -3.91 -11.73
C ASN A 109 -12.22 -5.24 -12.31
N TYR A 110 -13.27 -5.82 -11.72
CA TYR A 110 -13.86 -7.06 -12.21
C TYR A 110 -14.77 -6.75 -13.40
N ILE A 111 -14.77 -7.67 -14.36
CA ILE A 111 -15.52 -7.57 -15.62
C ILE A 111 -16.77 -8.44 -15.45
N SER A 112 -17.93 -7.97 -15.91
CA SER A 112 -19.16 -8.76 -15.89
C SER A 112 -19.22 -9.77 -17.03
N TRP A 113 -20.13 -10.72 -16.95
CA TRP A 113 -20.39 -11.69 -18.01
C TRP A 113 -20.68 -10.99 -19.35
N ASP A 114 -21.55 -9.99 -19.30
CA ASP A 114 -21.96 -9.21 -20.47
C ASP A 114 -20.81 -8.38 -21.05
N GLU A 115 -19.98 -7.77 -20.19
CA GLU A 115 -18.81 -6.99 -20.64
C GLU A 115 -17.70 -7.87 -21.20
N ALA A 116 -17.59 -9.10 -20.70
CA ALA A 116 -16.64 -10.09 -21.19
C ALA A 116 -17.08 -10.73 -22.53
N ASP A 117 -18.32 -10.51 -22.97
CA ASP A 117 -18.90 -11.07 -24.20
C ASP A 117 -18.61 -12.57 -24.33
N ILE A 118 -18.98 -13.32 -23.28
CA ILE A 118 -18.68 -14.76 -23.19
C ILE A 118 -19.63 -15.52 -24.11
N SER A 119 -19.06 -16.38 -24.95
CA SER A 119 -19.80 -17.25 -25.85
C SER A 119 -19.34 -18.70 -25.73
N VAL A 120 -20.30 -19.62 -25.78
CA VAL A 120 -20.03 -21.07 -25.76
C VAL A 120 -20.36 -21.65 -27.13
N LYS A 121 -19.38 -22.26 -27.78
CA LYS A 121 -19.53 -22.88 -29.10
C LYS A 121 -18.53 -24.01 -29.28
N ASP A 122 -18.94 -25.07 -29.98
CA ASP A 122 -18.09 -26.24 -30.29
C ASP A 122 -17.42 -26.87 -29.06
N GLY A 123 -18.10 -26.88 -27.91
CA GLY A 123 -17.55 -27.42 -26.65
C GLY A 123 -16.47 -26.56 -26.01
N LYS A 124 -16.35 -25.30 -26.42
CA LYS A 124 -15.35 -24.35 -25.92
C LYS A 124 -15.99 -23.04 -25.50
N VAL A 125 -15.33 -22.36 -24.56
CA VAL A 125 -15.74 -21.06 -24.03
C VAL A 125 -14.80 -20.00 -24.58
N TYR A 126 -15.37 -18.93 -25.15
CA TYR A 126 -14.64 -17.81 -25.72
C TYR A 126 -15.03 -16.49 -25.06
N SER A 127 -14.14 -15.51 -25.11
CA SER A 127 -14.37 -14.14 -24.68
C SER A 127 -13.60 -13.16 -25.55
N THR A 128 -14.15 -11.96 -25.75
CA THR A 128 -13.41 -10.84 -26.39
C THR A 128 -12.30 -10.28 -25.48
N VAL A 129 -12.36 -10.58 -24.18
CA VAL A 129 -11.34 -10.22 -23.20
C VAL A 129 -10.20 -11.22 -23.23
N ASN A 130 -8.97 -10.72 -23.30
CA ASN A 130 -7.78 -11.56 -23.22
C ASN A 130 -7.60 -12.09 -21.78
N PRO A 131 -7.60 -13.42 -21.55
CA PRO A 131 -7.56 -13.99 -20.21
C PRO A 131 -6.20 -13.85 -19.50
N LEU A 132 -5.11 -13.58 -20.24
CA LEU A 132 -3.76 -13.53 -19.69
C LEU A 132 -3.63 -12.43 -18.64
N GLY A 133 -3.28 -12.84 -17.42
CA GLY A 133 -3.15 -11.95 -16.26
C GLY A 133 -4.48 -11.43 -15.70
N ARG A 134 -5.63 -11.87 -16.24
CA ARG A 134 -6.98 -11.41 -15.85
C ARG A 134 -7.84 -12.50 -15.22
N MET A 135 -7.53 -13.77 -15.49
CA MET A 135 -8.29 -14.92 -15.01
C MET A 135 -8.01 -15.21 -13.53
N ARG A 136 -9.08 -15.29 -12.74
CA ARG A 136 -9.07 -15.69 -11.33
C ARG A 136 -10.10 -16.80 -11.11
N SER A 137 -9.76 -17.77 -10.28
CA SER A 137 -10.71 -18.79 -9.84
C SER A 137 -10.63 -19.03 -8.34
N ILE A 138 -11.76 -19.42 -7.77
CA ILE A 138 -11.92 -19.80 -6.37
C ILE A 138 -12.69 -21.11 -6.36
N LEU A 139 -12.17 -22.09 -5.63
CA LEU A 139 -12.89 -23.33 -5.37
C LEU A 139 -13.81 -23.14 -4.17
N SER A 140 -14.96 -23.83 -4.20
CA SER A 140 -15.78 -24.02 -3.02
C SER A 140 -15.02 -24.76 -1.91
N VAL A 141 -15.55 -24.70 -0.70
CA VAL A 141 -14.95 -25.37 0.48
C VAL A 141 -14.91 -26.88 0.29
N ASP A 142 -15.94 -27.46 -0.32
CA ASP A 142 -16.01 -28.88 -0.66
C ASP A 142 -15.23 -29.26 -1.93
N GLN A 143 -14.65 -28.27 -2.61
CA GLN A 143 -13.89 -28.38 -3.86
C GLN A 143 -14.68 -28.94 -5.05
N LYS A 144 -16.02 -28.90 -5.01
CA LYS A 144 -16.87 -29.37 -6.11
C LYS A 144 -17.23 -28.27 -7.09
N ASN A 145 -17.27 -27.02 -6.67
CA ASN A 145 -17.68 -25.90 -7.50
C ASN A 145 -16.51 -24.94 -7.73
N MET A 146 -16.30 -24.56 -8.98
CA MET A 146 -15.28 -23.59 -9.36
C MET A 146 -15.94 -22.27 -9.78
N PHE A 147 -15.62 -21.20 -9.08
CA PHE A 147 -16.08 -19.85 -9.36
C PHE A 147 -14.99 -19.06 -10.05
N TYR A 148 -15.22 -18.71 -11.31
CA TYR A 148 -14.30 -17.97 -12.14
C TYR A 148 -14.74 -16.52 -12.33
N MET A 149 -13.77 -15.64 -12.48
CA MET A 149 -14.00 -14.22 -12.74
C MET A 149 -12.84 -13.63 -13.54
N LEU A 150 -13.17 -12.62 -14.34
CA LEU A 150 -12.18 -11.80 -15.03
C LEU A 150 -11.98 -10.49 -14.28
N SER A 151 -10.72 -10.09 -14.15
CA SER A 151 -10.35 -8.79 -13.61
C SER A 151 -9.31 -8.10 -14.47
N GLU A 152 -9.39 -6.78 -14.54
CA GLU A 152 -8.36 -5.97 -15.19
C GLU A 152 -7.79 -4.92 -14.25
N THR A 153 -6.47 -4.76 -14.35
CA THR A 153 -5.76 -3.59 -13.86
C THR A 153 -5.32 -2.76 -15.07
N MET A 154 -4.92 -1.51 -14.87
CA MET A 154 -4.42 -0.72 -15.99
C MET A 154 -3.13 -1.29 -16.58
N TRP A 155 -2.34 -2.01 -15.76
CA TRP A 155 -1.17 -2.73 -16.24
C TRP A 155 -1.55 -3.90 -17.15
N THR A 156 -2.49 -4.78 -16.76
CA THR A 156 -2.90 -5.90 -17.62
C THR A 156 -3.60 -5.42 -18.89
N ARG A 157 -4.37 -4.34 -18.80
CA ARG A 157 -4.96 -3.66 -19.97
C ARG A 157 -3.94 -3.16 -20.98
N LYS A 158 -2.79 -2.68 -20.50
CA LYS A 158 -1.70 -2.20 -21.35
C LYS A 158 -0.87 -3.35 -21.94
N GLU A 159 -0.51 -4.33 -21.12
CA GLU A 159 0.37 -5.43 -21.52
C GLU A 159 -0.34 -6.44 -22.43
N TYR A 160 -1.62 -6.72 -22.14
CA TYR A 160 -2.45 -7.68 -22.85
C TYR A 160 -3.74 -7.00 -23.35
N PRO A 161 -3.66 -6.15 -24.39
CA PRO A 161 -4.83 -5.46 -24.91
C PRO A 161 -5.88 -6.47 -25.40
N SER A 162 -7.16 -6.16 -25.16
CA SER A 162 -8.29 -6.93 -25.70
C SER A 162 -8.78 -6.27 -26.99
N ASP A 163 -9.13 -7.07 -27.99
CA ASP A 163 -9.70 -6.62 -29.27
C ASP A 163 -11.12 -7.20 -29.39
N PRO A 164 -12.15 -6.36 -29.54
CA PRO A 164 -13.53 -6.82 -29.72
C PRO A 164 -13.76 -7.79 -30.88
N ASN A 165 -12.85 -7.84 -31.86
CA ASN A 165 -12.94 -8.74 -33.01
C ASN A 165 -12.13 -10.04 -32.82
N THR A 166 -11.46 -10.19 -31.69
CA THR A 166 -10.67 -11.39 -31.37
C THR A 166 -11.41 -12.22 -30.34
N GLU A 167 -11.73 -13.45 -30.70
CA GLU A 167 -12.27 -14.43 -29.75
C GLU A 167 -11.10 -15.17 -29.10
N ASN A 168 -10.91 -14.94 -27.80
CA ASN A 168 -9.91 -15.63 -27.00
C ASN A 168 -10.56 -16.87 -26.40
N GLU A 169 -9.95 -18.03 -26.63
CA GLU A 169 -10.36 -19.27 -25.96
C GLU A 169 -10.06 -19.15 -24.46
N LEU A 170 -11.09 -19.26 -23.64
CA LEU A 170 -10.96 -19.34 -22.19
C LEU A 170 -10.67 -20.78 -21.78
N TRP A 171 -11.57 -21.70 -22.16
CA TRP A 171 -11.47 -23.12 -21.79
C TRP A 171 -12.05 -24.05 -22.85
N ASN A 172 -11.61 -25.29 -22.80
CA ASN A 172 -12.26 -26.42 -23.43
C ASN A 172 -13.10 -27.16 -22.38
N LEU A 173 -14.41 -27.33 -22.64
CA LEU A 173 -15.33 -27.96 -21.69
C LEU A 173 -14.98 -29.45 -21.45
N GLN A 174 -14.33 -30.09 -22.42
CA GLN A 174 -13.83 -31.45 -22.26
C GLN A 174 -12.81 -31.56 -21.12
N ASP A 175 -12.03 -30.52 -20.86
CA ASP A 175 -11.01 -30.53 -19.80
C ASP A 175 -11.67 -30.60 -18.40
N PHE A 176 -12.87 -30.02 -18.25
CA PHE A 176 -13.67 -30.14 -17.03
C PHE A 176 -14.26 -31.54 -16.87
N GLN A 177 -14.79 -32.11 -17.95
CA GLN A 177 -15.27 -33.50 -17.96
C GLN A 177 -14.15 -34.48 -17.57
N GLU A 178 -12.98 -34.34 -18.18
CA GLU A 178 -11.81 -35.17 -17.86
C GLU A 178 -11.35 -34.98 -16.42
N ALA A 179 -11.46 -33.78 -15.86
CA ALA A 179 -11.13 -33.51 -14.47
C ALA A 179 -12.13 -34.13 -13.49
N TYR A 180 -13.41 -34.13 -13.82
CA TYR A 180 -14.46 -34.79 -13.04
C TYR A 180 -14.28 -36.31 -13.03
N GLU A 181 -14.01 -36.92 -14.19
CA GLU A 181 -13.85 -38.38 -14.34
C GLU A 181 -12.51 -38.90 -13.78
N ARG A 182 -11.56 -38.01 -13.48
CA ARG A 182 -10.21 -38.37 -13.04
C ARG A 182 -10.21 -39.03 -11.66
N GLY A 183 -9.54 -40.18 -11.57
CA GLY A 183 -9.34 -40.88 -10.29
C GLY A 183 -8.44 -40.10 -9.33
N ALA A 184 -8.74 -40.15 -8.03
CA ALA A 184 -8.02 -39.42 -6.98
C ALA A 184 -6.52 -39.77 -6.85
N ASP A 185 -6.10 -40.92 -7.38
CA ASP A 185 -4.72 -41.43 -7.32
C ASP A 185 -3.88 -41.11 -8.56
N GLU A 186 -4.45 -40.44 -9.57
CA GLU A 186 -3.72 -40.09 -10.80
C GLU A 186 -2.79 -38.89 -10.59
N SER A 187 -1.54 -39.02 -11.04
CA SER A 187 -0.56 -37.94 -10.94
C SER A 187 -0.89 -36.83 -11.93
N THR A 188 -1.21 -35.64 -11.44
CA THR A 188 -1.43 -34.44 -12.25
C THR A 188 -0.23 -33.51 -12.23
N ASP A 189 -0.06 -32.76 -13.31
CA ASP A 189 0.84 -31.59 -13.30
C ASP A 189 0.17 -30.41 -12.58
N GLU A 190 0.95 -29.42 -12.15
CA GLU A 190 0.47 -28.20 -11.46
C GLU A 190 -0.52 -27.38 -12.30
N THR A 191 -0.60 -27.66 -13.61
CA THR A 191 -1.48 -26.99 -14.57
C THR A 191 -2.85 -27.66 -14.75
N SER A 192 -3.08 -28.83 -14.14
CA SER A 192 -4.32 -29.59 -14.30
C SER A 192 -5.43 -29.03 -13.39
N PHE A 193 -6.68 -29.08 -13.86
CA PHE A 193 -7.83 -28.78 -13.01
C PHE A 193 -7.92 -29.76 -11.83
N PRO A 194 -8.39 -29.32 -10.64
CA PRO A 194 -8.67 -30.21 -9.52
C PRO A 194 -9.62 -31.34 -9.92
N THR A 195 -9.50 -32.49 -9.27
CA THR A 195 -10.39 -33.62 -9.52
C THR A 195 -11.73 -33.43 -8.83
N GLY A 196 -12.80 -33.95 -9.43
CA GLY A 196 -14.14 -33.92 -8.81
C GLY A 196 -14.87 -32.58 -8.87
N ILE A 197 -14.50 -31.68 -9.79
CA ILE A 197 -15.30 -30.48 -10.09
C ILE A 197 -16.62 -30.92 -10.72
N GLU A 198 -17.73 -30.57 -10.09
CA GLU A 198 -19.10 -30.84 -10.53
C GLU A 198 -19.68 -29.66 -11.31
N HIS A 199 -19.33 -28.41 -10.94
CA HIS A 199 -19.85 -27.21 -11.63
C HIS A 199 -18.80 -26.12 -11.79
N VAL A 200 -18.92 -25.38 -12.89
CA VAL A 200 -18.10 -24.19 -13.18
C VAL A 200 -19.01 -22.99 -13.42
N TYR A 201 -18.78 -21.92 -12.67
CA TYR A 201 -19.57 -20.70 -12.72
C TYR A 201 -18.72 -19.48 -13.09
N TYR A 202 -19.34 -18.50 -13.73
CA TYR A 202 -18.82 -17.15 -13.86
C TYR A 202 -19.45 -16.22 -12.84
N VAL A 203 -18.61 -15.44 -12.17
CA VAL A 203 -19.01 -14.51 -11.11
C VAL A 203 -18.99 -13.08 -11.62
N ASP A 204 -20.14 -12.40 -11.53
CA ASP A 204 -20.25 -10.98 -11.80
C ASP A 204 -19.62 -10.11 -10.68
N PRO A 205 -19.17 -8.87 -10.99
CA PRO A 205 -18.44 -8.00 -10.06
C PRO A 205 -19.12 -7.77 -8.70
N GLU A 206 -20.46 -7.78 -8.66
CA GLU A 206 -21.23 -7.59 -7.42
C GLU A 206 -21.09 -8.77 -6.43
N ASN A 207 -20.81 -9.96 -6.93
CA ASN A 207 -20.75 -11.20 -6.15
C ASN A 207 -19.31 -11.61 -5.77
N VAL A 208 -18.29 -11.01 -6.40
CA VAL A 208 -16.86 -11.32 -6.19
C VAL A 208 -16.46 -11.32 -4.71
N LYS A 209 -16.91 -10.33 -3.93
CA LYS A 209 -16.59 -10.28 -2.49
C LYS A 209 -17.17 -11.45 -1.71
N GLU A 210 -18.37 -11.89 -2.06
CA GLU A 210 -19.02 -13.06 -1.45
C GLU A 210 -18.26 -14.34 -1.83
N THR A 211 -17.79 -14.45 -3.08
CA THR A 211 -16.97 -15.58 -3.53
C THR A 211 -15.66 -15.71 -2.76
N PHE A 212 -14.93 -14.61 -2.53
CA PHE A 212 -13.71 -14.64 -1.72
C PHE A 212 -13.98 -15.00 -0.25
N ALA A 213 -15.18 -14.74 0.25
CA ALA A 213 -15.58 -15.04 1.63
C ALA A 213 -16.07 -16.48 1.84
N LEU A 214 -16.17 -17.33 0.80
CA LEU A 214 -16.62 -18.72 0.96
C LEU A 214 -15.78 -19.49 1.99
N TRP A 215 -14.47 -19.28 1.98
CA TRP A 215 -13.52 -19.95 2.87
C TRP A 215 -13.57 -19.42 4.32
N ASP A 216 -14.24 -18.29 4.57
CA ASP A 216 -14.47 -17.81 5.95
C ASP A 216 -15.35 -18.79 6.74
N TYR A 217 -16.10 -19.67 6.04
CA TYR A 217 -16.99 -20.67 6.63
C TYR A 217 -16.42 -22.09 6.60
N GLN A 218 -15.12 -22.29 6.34
CA GLN A 218 -14.51 -23.62 6.26
C GLN A 218 -14.73 -24.50 7.51
N ASP A 219 -14.86 -23.87 8.68
CA ASP A 219 -15.11 -24.56 9.96
C ASP A 219 -16.62 -24.80 10.24
N GLU A 220 -17.51 -24.29 9.38
CA GLU A 220 -18.97 -24.38 9.46
C GLU A 220 -19.55 -24.99 8.15
N PRO A 221 -19.42 -26.31 7.90
CA PRO A 221 -19.68 -26.91 6.58
C PRO A 221 -21.12 -26.71 6.07
N GLU A 222 -22.13 -26.83 6.94
CA GLU A 222 -23.54 -26.60 6.55
C GLU A 222 -23.78 -25.16 6.07
N LYS A 223 -23.11 -24.20 6.70
CA LYS A 223 -23.22 -22.78 6.36
C LYS A 223 -22.42 -22.44 5.11
N ALA A 224 -21.24 -23.05 4.95
CA ALA A 224 -20.45 -22.95 3.73
C ALA A 224 -21.28 -23.43 2.53
N GLN A 225 -21.91 -24.59 2.64
CA GLN A 225 -22.79 -25.14 1.61
C GLN A 225 -23.98 -24.20 1.31
N GLN A 226 -24.66 -23.70 2.34
CA GLN A 226 -25.76 -22.75 2.11
C GLN A 226 -25.29 -21.48 1.37
N LYS A 227 -24.14 -20.93 1.77
CA LYS A 227 -23.57 -19.72 1.16
C LYS A 227 -23.16 -19.95 -0.29
N GLU A 228 -22.65 -21.13 -0.57
CA GLU A 228 -22.27 -21.56 -1.89
C GLU A 228 -23.50 -21.73 -2.80
N GLU A 229 -24.56 -22.38 -2.34
CA GLU A 229 -25.83 -22.50 -3.09
C GLU A 229 -26.45 -21.11 -3.37
N GLU A 230 -26.45 -20.22 -2.38
CA GLU A 230 -26.90 -18.83 -2.54
C GLU A 230 -26.07 -18.06 -3.58
N LEU A 231 -24.75 -18.29 -3.62
CA LEU A 231 -23.84 -17.65 -4.57
C LEU A 231 -24.01 -18.23 -5.98
N ALA A 232 -24.05 -19.55 -6.11
CA ALA A 232 -24.23 -20.26 -7.38
C ALA A 232 -25.51 -19.81 -8.09
N ALA A 233 -26.60 -19.60 -7.36
CA ALA A 233 -27.87 -19.09 -7.89
C ALA A 233 -27.79 -17.67 -8.49
N LYS A 234 -26.76 -16.89 -8.15
CA LYS A 234 -26.51 -15.54 -8.68
C LYS A 234 -25.45 -15.51 -9.79
N CYS A 235 -24.78 -16.64 -10.05
CA CYS A 235 -23.69 -16.73 -11.02
C CYS A 235 -24.16 -17.34 -12.33
N HIS A 236 -23.39 -17.16 -13.41
CA HIS A 236 -23.69 -17.80 -14.69
C HIS A 236 -23.07 -19.19 -14.73
N LEU A 237 -23.88 -20.23 -14.94
CA LEU A 237 -23.38 -21.58 -15.11
C LEU A 237 -22.69 -21.72 -16.47
N ILE A 238 -21.42 -22.11 -16.47
CA ILE A 238 -20.64 -22.38 -17.69
C ILE A 238 -20.66 -23.87 -18.03
N TRP A 239 -20.55 -24.72 -17.01
CA TRP A 239 -20.46 -26.16 -17.18
C TRP A 239 -20.97 -26.90 -15.94
N SER A 240 -21.60 -28.05 -16.16
CA SER A 240 -22.10 -28.97 -15.13
C SER A 240 -21.77 -30.41 -15.52
N ALA A 241 -21.38 -31.23 -14.54
CA ALA A 241 -21.13 -32.67 -14.72
C ALA A 241 -22.43 -33.48 -14.94
N ASP A 242 -23.59 -32.89 -14.60
CA ASP A 242 -24.90 -33.54 -14.71
C ASP A 242 -25.57 -33.36 -16.09
N GLU A 243 -25.01 -32.52 -16.97
CA GLU A 243 -25.54 -32.21 -18.32
C GLU A 243 -24.90 -33.05 -19.43
#